data_AF-A0A8H3M747-F1
#
_entry.id   AF-A0A8H3M747-F1
#
_cell.length_a   1.000
_cell.length_b   1.000
_cell.length_c   1.000
_cell.angle_alpha   90.00
_cell.angle_beta   90.00
_cell.angle_gamma   90.00
#
_symmetry.space_group_name_H-M   'P 1'
#
loop_
_entity.id
_entity.type
_entity.pdbx_description
1 polymer ?
#
loop_
_entity_poly.entity_id
_entity_poly.type
_entity_poly.pdbx_seq_one_letter_code
_entity_poly.pdbx_strand_id
1 'polypeptide(L)'
;MLRKLASGFRKSELKSLKKILNSCEHLESIKIWCSGQYLSEKEAIGAVVKHSHENFSELILHHLFRSQSRSFPEELESFFKTWSNRELQKPFSLVIVTNASCVKSLDKFNENVEIIKKYIKLGIIKKFKVANTSDEEYI
;
A
#
# COMPACT_ATOMS: atom_id res chain seq x y z
N MET A 1 9.15 18.11 -10.49
CA MET A 1 9.42 16.67 -10.26
C MET A 1 8.43 16.14 -9.24
N LEU A 2 7.65 15.11 -9.57
CA LEU A 2 6.55 14.63 -8.72
C LEU A 2 7.10 13.71 -7.63
N ARG A 3 7.00 14.13 -6.36
CA ARG A 3 7.49 13.37 -5.19
C ARG A 3 6.39 12.67 -4.41
N LYS A 4 5.17 13.22 -4.43
CA LYS A 4 3.99 12.67 -3.75
C LYS A 4 2.81 12.66 -4.69
N LEU A 5 2.03 11.59 -4.66
CA LEU A 5 0.79 11.47 -5.43
C LEU A 5 -0.33 10.98 -4.52
N ALA A 6 -1.52 11.58 -4.63
CA ALA A 6 -2.73 11.06 -4.02
C ALA A 6 -3.78 10.91 -5.12
N SER A 7 -4.30 9.69 -5.32
CA SER A 7 -5.30 9.44 -6.35
C SER A 7 -6.11 8.18 -6.11
N GLY A 8 -7.36 8.19 -6.56
CA GLY A 8 -8.19 6.99 -6.68
C GLY A 8 -8.06 6.38 -8.07
N PHE A 9 -7.56 5.16 -8.13
CA PHE A 9 -7.51 4.37 -9.36
C PHE A 9 -8.68 3.39 -9.37
N ARG A 10 -9.52 3.44 -10.40
CA ARG A 10 -10.57 2.42 -10.62
C ARG A 10 -9.93 1.07 -10.94
N LYS A 11 -10.68 -0.01 -10.77
CA LYS A 11 -10.22 -1.37 -11.09
C LYS A 11 -9.68 -1.49 -12.52
N SER A 12 -10.28 -0.80 -13.49
CA SER A 12 -9.82 -0.75 -14.88
C SER A 12 -8.52 0.03 -15.09
N GLU A 13 -8.09 0.84 -14.12
CA GLU A 13 -6.96 1.77 -14.21
C GLU A 13 -5.68 1.23 -13.58
N LEU A 14 -5.63 -0.07 -13.24
CA LEU A 14 -4.42 -0.72 -12.73
C LEU A 14 -3.21 -0.53 -13.68
N LYS A 15 -3.44 -0.58 -15.00
CA LYS A 15 -2.39 -0.33 -15.99
C LYS A 15 -1.82 1.10 -15.90
N SER A 16 -2.68 2.08 -15.60
CA SER A 16 -2.28 3.48 -15.43
C SER A 16 -1.43 3.67 -14.19
N LEU A 17 -1.81 3.07 -13.05
CA LEU A 17 -0.99 3.08 -11.83
C LEU A 17 0.41 2.51 -12.10
N LYS A 18 0.50 1.36 -12.76
CA LYS A 18 1.80 0.74 -13.12
C LYS A 18 2.65 1.66 -13.98
N LYS A 19 2.04 2.33 -14.97
CA LYS A 19 2.74 3.28 -15.84
C LYS A 19 3.30 4.46 -15.04
N ILE A 20 2.52 5.02 -14.12
CA ILE A 20 2.97 6.11 -13.23
C ILE A 20 4.15 5.65 -12.39
N LEU A 21 4.04 4.50 -11.72
CA LEU A 21 5.10 3.97 -10.86
C LEU A 21 6.40 3.74 -11.64
N ASN A 22 6.31 3.18 -12.86
CA ASN A 22 7.48 2.96 -13.73
C ASN A 22 8.07 4.25 -14.30
N SER A 23 7.29 5.32 -14.48
CA SER A 23 7.76 6.56 -15.12
C SER A 23 8.18 7.66 -14.14
N CYS A 24 7.77 7.57 -12.87
CA CYS A 24 8.07 8.59 -11.86
C CYS A 24 9.20 8.14 -10.91
N GLU A 25 10.45 8.26 -11.37
CA GLU A 25 11.67 7.84 -10.62
C GLU A 25 11.87 8.53 -9.26
N HIS A 26 11.27 9.70 -9.09
CA HIS A 26 11.37 10.51 -7.88
C HIS A 26 10.14 10.44 -6.98
N LEU A 27 9.18 9.56 -7.30
CA LEU A 27 8.00 9.36 -6.49
C LEU A 27 8.40 8.65 -5.19
N GLU A 28 8.30 9.38 -4.08
CA GLU A 28 8.66 8.91 -2.74
C GLU A 28 7.46 8.36 -1.98
N SER A 29 6.25 8.90 -2.24
CA SER A 29 5.03 8.54 -1.52
C SER A 29 3.82 8.49 -2.44
N ILE A 30 2.95 7.50 -2.26
CA ILE A 30 1.66 7.42 -2.94
C ILE A 30 0.52 7.09 -1.97
N LYS A 31 -0.55 7.90 -2.02
CA LYS A 31 -1.83 7.64 -1.37
C LYS A 31 -2.82 7.12 -2.41
N ILE A 32 -3.30 5.89 -2.23
CA ILE A 32 -4.22 5.21 -3.15
C ILE A 32 -5.56 5.02 -2.45
N TRP A 33 -6.65 5.46 -3.10
CA TRP A 33 -8.00 5.14 -2.60
C TRP A 33 -8.34 3.69 -2.90
N CYS A 34 -8.87 2.99 -1.90
CA CYS A 34 -9.24 1.59 -1.97
C CYS A 34 -10.73 1.38 -1.72
N SER A 35 -11.21 0.20 -2.15
CA SER A 35 -12.58 -0.29 -1.97
C SER A 35 -13.62 0.29 -2.96
N GLY A 36 -14.81 -0.32 -3.00
CA GLY A 36 -15.87 0.05 -3.95
C GLY A 36 -15.45 -0.14 -5.41
N GLN A 37 -15.46 0.96 -6.16
CA GLN A 37 -15.04 1.02 -7.57
C GLN A 37 -13.52 1.11 -7.77
N TYR A 38 -12.78 1.39 -6.71
CA TYR A 38 -11.32 1.55 -6.75
C TYR A 38 -10.59 0.20 -6.61
N LEU A 39 -9.27 0.25 -6.78
CA LEU A 39 -8.39 -0.91 -6.60
C LEU A 39 -8.54 -1.52 -5.21
N SER A 40 -8.34 -2.83 -5.15
CA SER A 40 -8.15 -3.54 -3.89
C SER A 40 -6.77 -3.25 -3.29
N GLU A 41 -6.63 -3.44 -1.98
CA GLU A 41 -5.35 -3.31 -1.28
C GLU A 41 -4.30 -4.25 -1.89
N LYS A 42 -4.70 -5.49 -2.23
CA LYS A 42 -3.86 -6.48 -2.90
C LYS A 42 -3.30 -5.96 -4.23
N GLU A 43 -4.15 -5.36 -5.07
CA GLU A 43 -3.72 -4.80 -6.36
C GLU A 43 -2.80 -3.59 -6.18
N ALA A 44 -3.12 -2.70 -5.23
CA ALA A 44 -2.31 -1.52 -4.92
C ALA A 44 -0.91 -1.91 -4.42
N ILE A 45 -0.82 -2.77 -3.40
CA ILE A 45 0.46 -3.26 -2.85
C ILE A 45 1.24 -4.00 -3.93
N GLY A 46 0.60 -4.91 -4.66
CA GLY A 46 1.26 -5.69 -5.70
C GLY A 46 1.80 -4.82 -6.85
N ALA A 47 1.11 -3.72 -7.20
CA ALA A 47 1.60 -2.76 -8.19
C ALA A 47 2.82 -1.99 -7.67
N VAL A 48 2.72 -1.41 -6.46
CA VAL A 48 3.81 -0.67 -5.81
C VAL A 48 5.05 -1.53 -5.68
N VAL A 49 4.90 -2.75 -5.17
CA VAL A 49 6.01 -3.68 -4.93
C VAL A 49 6.72 -4.11 -6.20
N LYS A 50 6.03 -4.11 -7.35
CA LYS A 50 6.62 -4.54 -8.63
C LYS A 50 7.18 -3.39 -9.44
N HIS A 51 6.58 -2.21 -9.35
CA HIS A 51 6.80 -1.12 -10.32
C HIS A 51 7.41 0.14 -9.73
N SER A 52 7.51 0.27 -8.41
CA SER A 52 8.10 1.48 -7.80
C SER A 52 9.62 1.48 -7.92
N HIS A 53 10.17 2.67 -8.12
CA HIS A 53 11.60 2.96 -8.10
C HIS A 53 12.19 3.01 -6.69
N GLU A 54 13.51 3.04 -6.60
CA GLU A 54 14.30 2.94 -5.36
C GLU A 54 14.08 4.08 -4.36
N ASN A 55 13.61 5.24 -4.84
CA ASN A 55 13.30 6.38 -3.98
C ASN A 55 11.96 6.23 -3.25
N PHE A 56 11.16 5.23 -3.62
CA PHE A 56 9.87 4.99 -3.00
C PHE A 56 10.04 4.62 -1.52
N SER A 57 9.25 5.26 -0.67
CA SER A 57 9.41 5.20 0.78
C SER A 57 8.09 5.11 1.55
N GLU A 58 6.93 5.34 0.92
CA GLU A 58 5.66 5.34 1.62
C GLU A 58 4.48 4.98 0.71
N LEU A 59 3.69 4.00 1.16
CA LEU A 59 2.40 3.64 0.60
C LEU A 59 1.31 3.93 1.63
N ILE A 60 0.32 4.73 1.25
CA ILE A 60 -0.88 5.01 2.03
C ILE A 60 -2.09 4.39 1.33
N LEU A 61 -2.77 3.46 1.98
CA LEU A 61 -4.01 2.85 1.52
C LEU A 61 -5.18 3.56 2.21
N HIS A 62 -6.02 4.26 1.45
CA HIS A 62 -7.10 5.07 2.00
C HIS A 62 -8.47 4.46 1.68
N HIS A 63 -9.14 3.93 2.69
CA HIS A 63 -10.48 3.37 2.58
C HIS A 63 -11.55 4.45 2.73
N LEU A 64 -12.13 4.87 1.59
CA LEU A 64 -13.22 5.85 1.56
C LEU A 64 -14.61 5.24 1.83
N PHE A 65 -14.77 3.95 1.52
CA PHE A 65 -16.06 3.25 1.59
C PHE A 65 -15.92 1.96 2.39
N ARG A 66 -17.07 1.32 2.69
CA ARG A 66 -17.11 -0.02 3.27
C ARG A 66 -16.25 -0.97 2.44
N SER A 67 -15.11 -1.36 3.02
CA SER A 67 -14.22 -2.32 2.39
C SER A 67 -14.77 -3.74 2.53
N GLN A 68 -14.62 -4.53 1.46
CA GLN A 68 -14.87 -5.96 1.44
C GLN A 68 -13.60 -6.72 1.03
N SER A 69 -12.46 -6.33 1.60
CA SER A 69 -11.22 -7.07 1.38
C SER A 69 -11.32 -8.49 1.94
N ARG A 70 -10.52 -9.38 1.37
CA ARG A 70 -10.28 -10.73 1.88
C ARG A 70 -8.89 -10.77 2.52
N SER A 71 -8.64 -11.77 3.35
CA SER A 71 -7.27 -12.13 3.75
C SER A 71 -6.48 -12.55 2.49
N PHE A 72 -5.20 -12.18 2.40
CA PHE A 72 -4.31 -12.60 1.30
C PHE A 72 -2.85 -12.76 1.80
N PRO A 73 -2.62 -13.55 2.86
CA PRO A 73 -1.33 -13.59 3.54
C PRO A 73 -0.24 -14.20 2.66
N GLU A 74 -0.58 -15.18 1.81
CA GLU A 74 0.35 -15.82 0.88
C GLU A 74 0.86 -14.83 -0.18
N GLU A 75 -0.04 -14.04 -0.76
CA GLU A 75 0.32 -13.02 -1.73
C GLU A 75 1.06 -11.87 -1.08
N LEU A 76 0.67 -11.48 0.13
CA LEU A 76 1.36 -10.44 0.90
C LEU A 76 2.80 -10.84 1.23
N GLU A 77 3.00 -12.08 1.69
CA GLU A 77 4.33 -12.68 1.90
C GLU A 77 5.12 -12.68 0.59
N SER A 78 4.53 -13.11 -0.53
CA SER A 78 5.17 -13.08 -1.85
C SER A 78 5.58 -11.67 -2.28
N PHE A 79 4.72 -10.67 -2.05
CA PHE A 79 5.02 -9.28 -2.35
C PHE A 79 6.22 -8.80 -1.55
N PHE A 80 6.24 -9.00 -0.23
CA PHE A 80 7.36 -8.50 0.57
C PHE A 80 8.67 -9.26 0.29
N LYS A 81 8.63 -10.57 -0.03
CA LYS A 81 9.81 -11.28 -0.58
C LYS A 81 10.31 -10.64 -1.87
N THR A 82 9.40 -10.26 -2.76
CA THR A 82 9.75 -9.59 -4.03
C THR A 82 10.45 -8.25 -3.76
N TRP A 83 9.98 -7.49 -2.78
CA TRP A 83 10.65 -6.25 -2.36
C TRP A 83 12.05 -6.53 -1.79
N SER A 84 12.18 -7.56 -0.95
CA SER A 84 13.44 -8.01 -0.33
C SER A 84 14.52 -8.48 -1.30
N ASN A 85 14.19 -8.74 -2.57
CA ASN A 85 15.13 -9.23 -3.57
C ASN A 85 15.63 -8.12 -4.53
N ARG A 86 15.24 -6.86 -4.33
CA ARG A 86 15.67 -5.74 -5.18
C ARG A 86 17.12 -5.33 -4.85
N GLU A 87 17.91 -4.89 -5.84
CA GLU A 87 19.34 -4.57 -5.62
C GLU A 87 19.55 -3.36 -4.69
N LEU A 88 18.67 -2.35 -4.78
CA LEU A 88 18.68 -1.16 -3.94
C LEU A 88 17.34 -1.07 -3.18
N GLN A 89 17.43 -1.21 -1.85
CA GLN A 89 16.25 -1.31 -0.98
C GLN A 89 16.27 -0.20 0.07
N LYS A 90 15.35 0.76 -0.07
CA LYS A 90 14.92 1.56 1.07
C LYS A 90 13.73 0.85 1.70
N PRO A 91 13.70 0.69 3.04
CA PRO A 91 12.51 0.21 3.71
C PRO A 91 11.41 1.24 3.54
N PHE A 92 10.20 0.77 3.23
CA PHE A 92 9.06 1.65 3.01
C PHE A 92 8.09 1.61 4.19
N SER A 93 7.31 2.68 4.34
CA SER A 93 6.25 2.79 5.32
C SER A 93 4.92 2.37 4.69
N LEU A 94 4.12 1.60 5.41
CA LEU A 94 2.77 1.21 5.03
C LEU A 94 1.78 1.84 5.99
N VAL A 95 0.89 2.69 5.48
CA VAL A 95 -0.14 3.35 6.27
C VAL A 95 -1.51 2.93 5.75
N ILE A 96 -2.40 2.55 6.65
CA ILE A 96 -3.81 2.30 6.35
C ILE A 96 -4.62 3.44 6.96
N VAL A 97 -5.28 4.23 6.13
CA VAL A 97 -6.22 5.26 6.55
C VAL A 97 -7.62 4.69 6.38
N THR A 98 -8.32 4.53 7.49
CA THR A 98 -9.59 3.83 7.56
C THR A 98 -10.56 4.54 8.50
N ASN A 99 -11.82 4.13 8.53
CA ASN A 99 -12.81 4.69 9.46
C ASN A 99 -13.58 3.57 10.17
N ALA A 100 -14.39 3.94 11.17
CA ALA A 100 -15.17 2.99 11.97
C ALA A 100 -16.11 2.10 11.14
N SER A 101 -16.49 2.51 9.92
CA SER A 101 -17.37 1.73 9.05
C SER A 101 -16.63 0.67 8.22
N CYS A 102 -15.30 0.72 8.17
CA CYS A 102 -14.47 -0.21 7.42
C CYS A 102 -14.14 -1.44 8.27
N VAL A 103 -14.92 -2.50 8.07
CA VAL A 103 -14.84 -3.75 8.85
C VAL A 103 -13.86 -4.78 8.26
N LYS A 104 -13.40 -4.60 7.02
CA LYS A 104 -12.52 -5.55 6.31
C LYS A 104 -11.44 -4.82 5.52
N SER A 105 -10.38 -4.41 6.20
CA SER A 105 -9.13 -3.88 5.63
C SER A 105 -7.95 -4.80 6.00
N LEU A 106 -6.79 -4.59 5.39
CA LEU A 106 -5.57 -5.38 5.58
C LEU A 106 -5.22 -5.56 7.06
N ASP A 107 -5.39 -4.53 7.89
CA ASP A 107 -5.11 -4.54 9.33
C ASP A 107 -6.11 -5.35 10.17
N LYS A 108 -7.27 -5.72 9.62
CA LYS A 108 -8.32 -6.47 10.34
C LYS A 108 -8.14 -7.98 10.27
N PHE A 109 -7.18 -8.46 9.48
CA PHE A 109 -6.87 -9.88 9.35
C PHE A 109 -5.56 -10.21 10.07
N ASN A 110 -5.64 -11.01 11.14
CA ASN A 110 -4.47 -11.38 11.95
C ASN A 110 -3.34 -11.97 11.12
N GLU A 111 -3.64 -12.83 10.16
CA GLU A 111 -2.65 -13.46 9.27
C GLU A 111 -1.83 -12.40 8.51
N ASN A 112 -2.50 -11.42 7.91
CA ASN A 112 -1.84 -10.31 7.20
C ASN A 112 -0.98 -9.48 8.15
N VAL A 113 -1.49 -9.19 9.35
CA VAL A 113 -0.76 -8.42 10.37
C VAL A 113 0.50 -9.15 10.83
N GLU A 114 0.45 -10.48 11.00
CA GLU A 114 1.63 -11.27 11.36
C GLU A 114 2.69 -11.27 10.25
N ILE A 115 2.27 -11.31 8.97
CA ILE A 115 3.20 -11.09 7.86
C ILE A 115 3.82 -9.70 7.93
N ILE A 116 3.03 -8.64 8.11
CA ILE A 116 3.56 -7.27 8.22
C ILE A 116 4.57 -7.16 9.38
N LYS A 117 4.24 -7.67 10.57
CA LYS A 117 5.15 -7.68 11.74
C LYS A 117 6.44 -8.43 11.45
N LYS A 118 6.38 -9.56 10.75
CA LYS A 118 7.57 -10.30 10.31
C LYS A 118 8.46 -9.42 9.43
N TYR A 119 7.91 -8.71 8.45
CA TYR A 119 8.70 -7.85 7.55
C TYR A 119 9.14 -6.53 8.18
N ILE A 120 8.51 -6.09 9.27
CA ILE A 120 9.06 -5.04 10.14
C ILE A 120 10.33 -5.54 10.83
N LYS A 121 10.30 -6.74 11.43
CA LYS A 121 11.48 -7.33 12.10
C LYS A 121 12.65 -7.57 11.13
N LEU A 122 12.35 -7.90 9.88
CA LEU A 122 13.35 -8.06 8.81
C LEU A 122 13.86 -6.72 8.25
N GLY A 123 13.36 -5.59 8.73
CA GLY A 123 13.80 -4.26 8.29
C GLY A 123 13.34 -3.88 6.88
N ILE A 124 12.34 -4.56 6.32
CA ILE A 124 11.79 -4.29 4.98
C ILE A 124 10.68 -3.25 5.05
N ILE A 125 9.82 -3.37 6.07
CA ILE A 125 8.79 -2.38 6.37
C ILE A 125 9.34 -1.48 7.48
N LYS A 126 9.56 -0.21 7.17
CA LYS A 126 10.07 0.78 8.13
C LYS A 126 9.07 1.07 9.23
N LYS A 127 7.81 1.24 8.85
CA LYS A 127 6.71 1.64 9.74
C LYS A 127 5.40 1.07 9.21
N PHE A 128 4.58 0.56 10.12
CA PHE A 128 3.18 0.24 9.86
C PHE A 128 2.31 1.09 10.78
N LYS A 129 1.32 1.80 10.22
CA LYS A 129 0.38 2.63 10.99
C LYS A 129 -1.04 2.42 10.47
N VAL A 130 -1.99 2.33 11.39
CA VAL A 130 -3.41 2.43 11.10
C VAL A 130 -3.90 3.76 11.65
N ALA A 131 -4.52 4.57 10.81
CA ALA A 131 -4.96 5.93 11.08
C ALA A 131 -6.45 6.08 10.77
N ASN A 132 -7.11 7.04 11.41
CA ASN A 132 -8.50 7.36 11.13
C ASN A 132 -8.58 8.37 9.97
N THR A 133 -9.62 8.32 9.12
CA THR A 133 -9.88 9.33 8.07
C THR A 133 -10.09 10.74 8.63
N SER A 134 -10.33 10.87 9.94
CA SER A 134 -10.44 12.15 10.66
C SER A 134 -9.11 12.70 11.18
N ASP A 135 -8.01 11.94 11.05
CA ASP A 135 -6.69 12.41 11.46
C ASP A 135 -6.20 13.49 10.46
N GLU A 136 -5.93 14.71 10.96
CA GLU A 136 -5.49 15.87 10.15
C GLU A 136 -4.27 15.59 9.26
N GLU A 137 -3.42 14.63 9.66
CA GLU A 137 -2.24 14.17 8.91
C GLU A 137 -2.61 13.50 7.57
N TYR A 138 -3.86 13.01 7.45
CA TYR A 138 -4.31 12.21 6.31
C TYR A 138 -5.56 12.74 5.60
N ILE A 139 -6.10 13.89 6.02
CA ILE A 139 -7.11 14.69 5.30
C ILE A 139 -6.54 15.16 3.95
#